data_AF-A0A177ELC6-F1
#
_entry.id   AF-A0A177ELC6-F1
#
_cell.length_a   1.000
_cell.length_b   1.000
_cell.length_c   1.000
_cell.angle_alpha   90.00
_cell.angle_beta   90.00
_cell.angle_gamma   90.00
#
_symmetry.space_group_name_H-M   'P 1'
#
loop_
_entity.id
_entity.type
_entity.pdbx_description
1 polymer ?
#
loop_
_entity_poly.entity_id
_entity_poly.type
_entity_poly.pdbx_seq_one_letter_code
_entity_poly.pdbx_strand_id
1 'polypeptide(L)'
;MQLTVTADSWVIIHTRDKGPVKFIGMKRDALRILSMGRRGTFPARALLGMPFNEFLVWSPEDKAFSVGGIKEAPTAKHAKKKFNKHSVEILLRTPTLHDIISMYIQKGDLHVSHEAAAEVLFHAIGTKYVIIKDDHKSVFLGAVAMARGTKNLYRIGGSTADLAILGALGHPMKIEEYSIPVYGTEGVKCAENVRDTGGVKCDEVAMHNTPSTCDVCDSSGTCPDSTVCSVTLSVCPNGAMGCAESRQKGVLLVLAQKEKYIAEEVVSLLKSIPPHMKPESAYVDFLVYHPVKEALLDLFNTMMTNKSFCLLDLREHFYREYQGTLGAIHPTMSKLGHSGFVLTGTFLDN
;
A
#
# COMPACT_ATOMS: atom_id res chain seq x y z
N MET A 1 13.30 -8.41 -24.73
CA MET A 1 14.26 -8.44 -23.60
C MET A 1 13.50 -8.99 -22.40
N GLN A 2 13.98 -10.06 -21.79
CA GLN A 2 13.28 -10.70 -20.67
C GLN A 2 13.57 -9.93 -19.38
N LEU A 3 12.55 -9.62 -18.60
CA LEU A 3 12.72 -8.93 -17.32
C LEU A 3 13.37 -9.90 -16.32
N THR A 4 14.48 -9.50 -15.72
CA THR A 4 15.23 -10.30 -14.75
C THR A 4 15.29 -9.59 -13.40
N VAL A 5 15.43 -10.36 -12.33
CA VAL A 5 15.57 -9.84 -10.97
C VAL A 5 16.92 -9.13 -10.80
N THR A 6 16.87 -7.87 -10.35
CA THR A 6 18.04 -7.04 -10.05
C THR A 6 18.20 -6.81 -8.55
N ALA A 7 19.31 -6.19 -8.12
CA ALA A 7 19.55 -5.85 -6.72
C ALA A 7 18.49 -4.88 -6.14
N ASP A 8 17.92 -4.01 -6.98
CA ASP A 8 16.89 -3.05 -6.56
C ASP A 8 15.46 -3.58 -6.75
N SER A 9 15.30 -4.80 -7.27
CA SER A 9 13.99 -5.37 -7.53
C SER A 9 13.26 -5.75 -6.25
N TRP A 10 11.95 -5.53 -6.24
CA TRP A 10 11.02 -6.23 -5.36
C TRP A 10 10.40 -7.40 -6.10
N VAL A 11 10.27 -8.54 -5.42
CA VAL A 11 9.79 -9.78 -6.02
C VAL A 11 8.78 -10.42 -5.11
N ILE A 12 7.68 -10.93 -5.67
CA ILE A 12 6.74 -11.82 -4.99
C ILE A 12 6.91 -13.25 -5.53
N ILE A 13 7.04 -14.19 -4.61
CA ILE A 13 7.23 -15.61 -4.89
C ILE A 13 5.87 -16.28 -4.89
N HIS A 14 5.49 -16.82 -6.04
CA HIS A 14 4.31 -17.64 -6.22
C HIS A 14 4.68 -19.12 -6.21
N THR A 15 3.76 -19.93 -5.71
CA THR A 15 3.80 -21.39 -5.78
C THR A 15 2.53 -21.89 -6.44
N ARG A 16 2.56 -23.04 -7.10
CA ARG A 16 1.37 -23.54 -7.80
C ARG A 16 0.21 -23.92 -6.89
N ASP A 17 0.52 -24.40 -5.69
CA ASP A 17 -0.49 -24.88 -4.74
C ASP A 17 -1.10 -23.76 -3.92
N LYS A 18 -0.31 -22.72 -3.57
CA LYS A 18 -0.78 -21.63 -2.70
C LYS A 18 -0.94 -20.30 -3.42
N GLY A 19 -0.35 -20.09 -4.60
CA GLY A 19 -0.27 -18.74 -5.19
C GLY A 19 0.80 -17.91 -4.46
N PRO A 20 0.57 -16.62 -4.17
CA PRO A 20 1.58 -15.73 -3.59
C PRO A 20 1.90 -16.09 -2.13
N VAL A 21 3.17 -16.38 -1.84
CA VAL A 21 3.60 -16.87 -0.52
C VAL A 21 4.42 -15.85 0.25
N LYS A 22 5.29 -15.11 -0.44
CA LYS A 22 6.20 -14.16 0.19
C LYS A 22 6.67 -13.12 -0.81
N PHE A 23 6.69 -11.85 -0.42
CA PHE A 23 7.44 -10.83 -1.15
C PHE A 23 8.73 -10.45 -0.41
N ILE A 24 9.74 -10.03 -1.18
CA ILE A 24 11.07 -9.68 -0.72
C ILE A 24 11.57 -8.48 -1.50
N GLY A 25 12.31 -7.59 -0.84
CA GLY A 25 13.04 -6.51 -1.50
C GLY A 25 14.50 -6.91 -1.59
N MET A 26 15.04 -7.08 -2.80
CA MET A 26 16.39 -7.65 -2.98
C MET A 26 17.46 -6.84 -2.24
N LYS A 27 17.39 -5.52 -2.28
CA LYS A 27 18.31 -4.63 -1.56
C LYS A 27 18.30 -4.82 -0.05
N ARG A 28 17.12 -5.09 0.53
CA ARG A 28 16.92 -5.22 1.98
C ARG A 28 17.15 -6.65 2.47
N ASP A 29 16.69 -7.62 1.70
CA ASP A 29 16.59 -9.02 2.11
C ASP A 29 17.69 -9.90 1.46
N ALA A 30 18.67 -9.35 0.72
CA ALA A 30 19.69 -10.10 -0.04
C ALA A 30 20.38 -11.23 0.75
N LEU A 31 20.74 -10.97 2.00
CA LEU A 31 21.45 -11.91 2.88
C LEU A 31 20.51 -12.86 3.63
N ARG A 32 19.19 -12.65 3.52
CA ARG A 32 18.20 -13.43 4.24
C ARG A 32 18.08 -14.82 3.63
N ILE A 33 18.04 -15.82 4.51
CA ILE A 33 17.71 -17.19 4.14
C ILE A 33 16.19 -17.33 4.07
N LEU A 34 15.69 -17.80 2.93
CA LEU A 34 14.27 -18.02 2.67
C LEU A 34 13.96 -19.51 2.79
N SER A 35 13.08 -19.86 3.74
CA SER A 35 12.53 -21.22 3.85
C SER A 35 11.17 -21.28 3.17
N MET A 36 11.03 -22.20 2.21
CA MET A 36 9.79 -22.43 1.44
C MET A 36 9.22 -23.83 1.71
N GLY A 37 9.51 -24.39 2.89
CA GLY A 37 9.09 -25.72 3.30
C GLY A 37 9.65 -26.81 2.38
N ARG A 38 8.76 -27.57 1.72
CA ARG A 38 9.14 -28.67 0.82
C ARG A 38 9.92 -28.24 -0.42
N ARG A 39 9.90 -26.94 -0.75
CA ARG A 39 10.64 -26.35 -1.88
C ARG A 39 12.09 -26.02 -1.53
N GLY A 40 12.50 -26.38 -0.30
CA GLY A 40 13.83 -26.15 0.19
C GLY A 40 14.01 -24.79 0.85
N THR A 41 15.26 -24.54 1.18
CA THR A 41 15.73 -23.31 1.82
C THR A 41 16.89 -22.77 1.01
N PHE A 42 16.82 -21.49 0.64
CA PHE A 42 17.80 -20.85 -0.23
C PHE A 42 18.01 -19.39 0.17
N PRO A 43 19.20 -18.81 -0.06
CA PRO A 43 19.44 -17.41 0.21
C PRO A 43 18.74 -16.53 -0.84
N ALA A 44 18.18 -15.38 -0.44
CA ALA A 44 17.46 -14.50 -1.36
C ALA A 44 18.32 -14.09 -2.57
N ARG A 45 19.61 -13.82 -2.36
CA ARG A 45 20.57 -13.49 -3.44
C ARG A 45 20.61 -14.50 -4.60
N ALA A 46 20.24 -15.76 -4.37
CA ALA A 46 20.20 -16.76 -5.45
C ALA A 46 19.14 -16.46 -6.52
N LEU A 47 18.20 -15.55 -6.24
CA LEU A 47 17.18 -15.11 -7.19
C LEU A 47 17.71 -14.01 -8.14
N LEU A 48 18.88 -13.42 -7.88
CA LEU A 48 19.45 -12.39 -8.74
C LEU A 48 19.74 -12.95 -10.15
N GLY A 49 19.36 -12.18 -11.17
CA GLY A 49 19.49 -12.57 -12.58
C GLY A 49 18.42 -13.54 -13.07
N MET A 50 17.57 -14.09 -12.19
CA MET A 50 16.50 -15.01 -12.60
C MET A 50 15.39 -14.27 -13.35
N PRO A 51 14.77 -14.91 -14.35
CA PRO A 51 13.68 -14.30 -15.10
C PRO A 51 12.39 -14.21 -14.29
N PHE A 52 11.65 -13.13 -14.50
CA PHE A 52 10.26 -13.03 -14.04
C PHE A 52 9.34 -13.85 -14.94
N ASN A 53 8.21 -14.30 -14.37
CA ASN A 53 7.15 -15.04 -15.05
C ASN A 53 7.57 -16.41 -15.61
N GLU A 54 8.69 -16.96 -15.17
CA GLU A 54 9.10 -18.33 -15.46
C GLU A 54 9.14 -19.20 -14.21
N PHE A 55 8.91 -20.49 -14.40
CA PHE A 55 9.05 -21.48 -13.33
C PHE A 55 10.53 -21.75 -13.08
N LEU A 56 10.89 -21.69 -11.81
CA LEU A 56 12.24 -21.93 -11.32
C LEU A 56 12.24 -23.12 -10.38
N VAL A 57 13.30 -23.91 -10.44
CA VAL A 57 13.55 -25.02 -9.51
C VAL A 57 14.87 -24.78 -8.80
N TRP A 58 14.83 -24.90 -7.47
CA TRP A 58 16.03 -24.80 -6.65
C TRP A 58 16.79 -26.14 -6.67
N SER A 59 18.07 -26.11 -7.04
CA SER A 59 19.00 -27.24 -6.89
C SER A 59 19.86 -27.01 -5.64
N PRO A 60 19.69 -27.79 -4.55
CA PRO A 60 20.53 -27.66 -3.36
C PRO A 60 22.00 -28.00 -3.61
N GLU A 61 22.28 -28.91 -4.56
CA GLU A 61 23.63 -29.35 -4.93
C GLU A 61 24.39 -28.23 -5.63
N ASP A 62 23.77 -27.62 -6.63
CA ASP A 62 24.36 -26.51 -7.40
C ASP A 62 24.25 -25.17 -6.67
N LYS A 63 23.46 -25.11 -5.59
CA LYS A 63 23.09 -23.88 -4.86
C LYS A 63 22.60 -22.77 -5.80
N ALA A 64 21.87 -23.16 -6.84
CA ALA A 64 21.41 -22.28 -7.90
C ALA A 64 19.97 -22.62 -8.32
N PHE A 65 19.31 -21.63 -8.92
CA PHE A 65 18.04 -21.84 -9.61
C PHE A 65 18.30 -22.19 -11.07
N SER A 66 17.54 -23.15 -11.58
CA SER A 66 17.43 -23.41 -13.00
C SER A 66 16.04 -23.03 -13.49
N VAL A 67 15.98 -22.48 -14.71
CA VAL A 67 14.71 -22.30 -15.41
C VAL A 67 14.21 -23.68 -15.82
N GLY A 68 13.05 -24.05 -15.34
CA GLY A 68 12.54 -25.39 -15.53
C GLY A 68 11.20 -25.62 -14.84
N GLY A 69 10.42 -26.53 -15.40
CA GLY A 69 9.13 -26.91 -14.84
C GLY A 69 8.19 -27.47 -15.90
N ILE A 70 7.15 -28.16 -15.44
CA ILE A 70 6.14 -28.73 -16.33
C ILE A 70 5.24 -27.58 -16.81
N LYS A 71 5.42 -27.15 -18.07
CA LYS A 71 4.66 -26.00 -18.64
C LYS A 71 3.14 -26.21 -18.58
N GLU A 72 2.66 -27.44 -18.77
CA GLU A 72 1.24 -27.78 -18.73
C GLU A 72 0.86 -28.52 -17.45
N ALA A 73 0.00 -27.91 -16.64
CA ALA A 73 -0.53 -28.59 -15.48
C ALA A 73 -1.48 -29.72 -15.92
N PRO A 74 -1.42 -30.91 -15.30
CA PRO A 74 -2.36 -31.97 -15.63
C PRO A 74 -3.81 -31.55 -15.35
N THR A 75 -4.71 -31.92 -16.27
CA THR A 75 -6.13 -31.50 -16.24
C THR A 75 -6.98 -32.36 -15.30
N ALA A 76 -6.66 -33.66 -15.17
CA ALA A 76 -7.40 -34.58 -14.31
C ALA A 76 -7.26 -34.20 -12.82
N LYS A 77 -8.38 -34.15 -12.08
CA LYS A 77 -8.43 -33.70 -10.67
C LYS A 77 -7.39 -34.37 -9.75
N HIS A 78 -7.24 -35.70 -9.86
CA HIS A 78 -6.29 -36.45 -9.05
C HIS A 78 -4.84 -36.16 -9.44
N ALA A 79 -4.54 -36.08 -10.74
CA ALA A 79 -3.22 -35.72 -11.24
C ALA A 79 -2.85 -34.27 -10.86
N LYS A 80 -3.78 -33.32 -10.98
CA LYS A 80 -3.62 -31.92 -10.51
C LYS A 80 -3.32 -31.85 -9.02
N LYS A 81 -4.04 -32.63 -8.19
CA LYS A 81 -3.80 -32.70 -6.75
C LYS A 81 -2.41 -33.24 -6.41
N LYS A 82 -1.98 -34.33 -7.07
CA LYS A 82 -0.63 -34.90 -6.89
C LYS A 82 0.45 -33.92 -7.35
N PHE A 83 0.27 -33.33 -8.54
CA PHE A 83 1.17 -32.35 -9.10
C PHE A 83 1.36 -31.15 -8.18
N ASN A 84 0.27 -30.54 -7.68
CA ASN A 84 0.35 -29.43 -6.73
C ASN A 84 1.05 -29.82 -5.42
N LYS A 85 0.83 -31.04 -4.92
CA LYS A 85 1.42 -31.53 -3.66
C LYS A 85 2.93 -31.74 -3.75
N HIS A 86 3.43 -32.14 -4.93
CA HIS A 86 4.82 -32.53 -5.17
C HIS A 86 5.61 -31.51 -6.00
N SER A 87 4.97 -30.45 -6.51
CA SER A 87 5.63 -29.40 -7.27
C SER A 87 6.59 -28.60 -6.39
N VAL A 88 7.88 -28.69 -6.73
CA VAL A 88 8.96 -27.91 -6.11
C VAL A 88 9.16 -26.54 -6.78
N GLU A 89 8.43 -26.28 -7.86
CA GLU A 89 8.55 -25.08 -8.67
C GLU A 89 8.10 -23.83 -7.90
N ILE A 90 8.80 -22.73 -8.14
CA ILE A 90 8.39 -21.37 -7.76
C ILE A 90 8.28 -20.50 -9.00
N LEU A 91 7.50 -19.43 -8.91
CA LEU A 91 7.32 -18.45 -9.97
C LEU A 91 7.59 -17.06 -9.37
N LEU A 92 8.44 -16.27 -10.02
CA LEU A 92 8.74 -14.90 -9.58
C LEU A 92 7.87 -13.91 -10.35
N ARG A 93 7.23 -12.98 -9.63
CA ARG A 93 6.44 -11.90 -10.22
C ARG A 93 6.80 -10.56 -9.60
N THR A 94 6.52 -9.48 -10.33
CA THR A 94 6.47 -8.14 -9.75
C THR A 94 5.32 -8.08 -8.74
N PRO A 95 5.54 -7.62 -7.50
CA PRO A 95 4.48 -7.53 -6.52
C PRO A 95 3.36 -6.60 -6.99
N THR A 96 2.14 -7.05 -6.84
CA THR A 96 0.94 -6.23 -7.01
C THR A 96 0.22 -6.12 -5.66
N LEU A 97 -0.61 -5.09 -5.48
CA LEU A 97 -1.43 -4.97 -4.28
C LEU A 97 -2.32 -6.21 -4.08
N HIS A 98 -2.90 -6.71 -5.18
CA HIS A 98 -3.70 -7.93 -5.16
C HIS A 98 -2.91 -9.14 -4.65
N ASP A 99 -1.67 -9.33 -5.10
CA ASP A 99 -0.84 -10.45 -4.65
C ASP A 99 -0.41 -10.30 -3.19
N ILE A 100 -0.11 -9.08 -2.74
CA ILE A 100 0.25 -8.79 -1.34
C ILE A 100 -0.92 -9.06 -0.40
N ILE A 101 -2.13 -8.58 -0.73
CA ILE A 101 -3.34 -8.84 0.05
C ILE A 101 -3.62 -10.35 0.08
N SER A 102 -3.59 -11.01 -1.08
CA SER A 102 -3.79 -12.47 -1.17
C SER A 102 -2.81 -13.23 -0.29
N MET A 103 -1.53 -12.85 -0.32
CA MET A 103 -0.48 -13.45 0.50
C MET A 103 -0.79 -13.32 2.00
N TYR A 104 -1.20 -12.15 2.46
CA TYR A 104 -1.48 -11.94 3.88
C TYR A 104 -2.77 -12.61 4.34
N ILE A 105 -3.83 -12.61 3.52
CA ILE A 105 -5.06 -13.37 3.79
C ILE A 105 -4.73 -14.85 3.95
N GLN A 106 -3.93 -15.42 3.05
CA GLN A 106 -3.53 -16.83 3.13
C GLN A 106 -2.72 -17.17 4.38
N LYS A 107 -1.97 -16.21 4.92
CA LYS A 107 -1.24 -16.37 6.18
C LYS A 107 -2.13 -16.21 7.41
N GLY A 108 -3.36 -15.73 7.27
CA GLY A 108 -4.23 -15.36 8.40
C GLY A 108 -3.75 -14.08 9.12
N ASP A 109 -2.94 -13.29 8.44
CA ASP A 109 -2.14 -12.20 9.02
C ASP A 109 -2.78 -10.81 8.83
N LEU A 110 -3.88 -10.76 8.09
CA LEU A 110 -4.53 -9.53 7.64
C LEU A 110 -6.04 -9.78 7.51
N HIS A 111 -6.81 -8.92 8.18
CA HIS A 111 -8.26 -8.88 8.07
C HIS A 111 -8.67 -7.75 7.13
N VAL A 112 -8.18 -7.74 5.89
CA VAL A 112 -8.53 -6.77 4.86
C VAL A 112 -8.79 -7.53 3.57
N SER A 113 -9.98 -7.32 2.99
CA SER A 113 -10.34 -7.87 1.67
C SER A 113 -9.71 -7.08 0.52
N HIS A 114 -9.67 -7.72 -0.64
CA HIS A 114 -9.42 -7.05 -1.91
C HIS A 114 -10.47 -5.99 -2.21
N GLU A 115 -11.73 -6.24 -1.87
CA GLU A 115 -12.85 -5.35 -2.11
C GLU A 115 -12.73 -4.07 -1.28
N ALA A 116 -12.44 -4.17 0.02
CA ALA A 116 -12.24 -3.00 0.88
C ALA A 116 -11.03 -2.17 0.42
N ALA A 117 -9.93 -2.82 0.03
CA ALA A 117 -8.77 -2.11 -0.51
C ALA A 117 -9.09 -1.41 -1.84
N ALA A 118 -9.91 -2.02 -2.69
CA ALA A 118 -10.37 -1.42 -3.94
C ALA A 118 -11.29 -0.21 -3.71
N GLU A 119 -12.14 -0.25 -2.70
CA GLU A 119 -12.98 0.88 -2.31
C GLU A 119 -12.13 2.07 -1.85
N VAL A 120 -11.15 1.84 -0.97
CA VAL A 120 -10.20 2.89 -0.56
C VAL A 120 -9.44 3.47 -1.75
N LEU A 121 -8.99 2.61 -2.68
CA LEU A 121 -8.34 3.03 -3.91
C LEU A 121 -9.27 3.94 -4.72
N PHE A 122 -10.53 3.55 -4.90
CA PHE A 122 -11.52 4.33 -5.64
C PHE A 122 -11.77 5.71 -5.03
N HIS A 123 -11.94 5.80 -3.71
CA HIS A 123 -12.13 7.07 -3.02
C HIS A 123 -10.89 7.97 -3.02
N ALA A 124 -9.69 7.37 -3.06
CA ALA A 124 -8.46 8.14 -3.12
C ALA A 124 -8.23 8.79 -4.50
N ILE A 125 -8.77 8.23 -5.58
CA ILE A 125 -8.62 8.80 -6.93
C ILE A 125 -9.26 10.20 -6.96
N GLY A 126 -8.50 11.19 -7.41
CA GLY A 126 -9.00 12.57 -7.54
C GLY A 126 -8.94 13.41 -6.27
N THR A 127 -8.47 12.86 -5.14
CA THR A 127 -8.26 13.62 -3.91
C THR A 127 -6.89 14.30 -3.91
N LYS A 128 -6.82 15.54 -3.41
CA LYS A 128 -5.58 16.33 -3.41
C LYS A 128 -4.69 16.01 -2.20
N TYR A 129 -5.30 15.83 -1.04
CA TYR A 129 -4.62 15.46 0.20
C TYR A 129 -5.29 14.20 0.77
N VAL A 130 -4.47 13.23 1.18
CA VAL A 130 -4.97 12.03 1.86
C VAL A 130 -4.20 11.86 3.16
N ILE A 131 -4.93 11.75 4.26
CA ILE A 131 -4.38 11.47 5.58
C ILE A 131 -4.86 10.08 5.96
N ILE A 132 -3.95 9.19 6.34
CA ILE A 132 -4.29 7.80 6.62
C ILE A 132 -3.72 7.28 7.94
N LYS A 133 -4.57 6.65 8.75
CA LYS A 133 -4.17 5.81 9.88
C LYS A 133 -4.43 4.35 9.51
N ASP A 134 -3.39 3.55 9.38
CA ASP A 134 -3.45 2.17 8.88
C ASP A 134 -2.68 1.20 9.79
N ASP A 135 -3.43 0.43 10.58
CA ASP A 135 -2.92 -0.61 11.48
C ASP A 135 -2.87 -2.00 10.80
N HIS A 136 -3.21 -2.07 9.51
CA HIS A 136 -3.28 -3.27 8.70
C HIS A 136 -2.03 -3.43 7.83
N LYS A 137 -0.86 -3.24 8.44
CA LYS A 137 0.47 -3.40 7.81
C LYS A 137 0.70 -2.47 6.61
N SER A 138 0.11 -1.26 6.62
CA SER A 138 0.23 -0.28 5.51
C SER A 138 -0.36 -0.76 4.18
N VAL A 139 -1.35 -1.67 4.21
CA VAL A 139 -2.02 -2.16 2.99
C VAL A 139 -2.87 -1.07 2.36
N PHE A 140 -3.65 -0.34 3.16
CA PHE A 140 -4.46 0.78 2.66
C PHE A 140 -3.57 1.96 2.26
N LEU A 141 -2.48 2.20 2.99
CA LEU A 141 -1.46 3.18 2.59
C LEU A 141 -0.88 2.85 1.20
N GLY A 142 -0.56 1.57 0.97
CA GLY A 142 -0.13 1.08 -0.34
C GLY A 142 -1.20 1.21 -1.42
N ALA A 143 -2.47 0.95 -1.08
CA ALA A 143 -3.60 1.10 -2.02
C ALA A 143 -3.79 2.55 -2.47
N VAL A 144 -3.77 3.50 -1.52
CA VAL A 144 -3.82 4.94 -1.81
C VAL A 144 -2.62 5.36 -2.66
N ALA A 145 -1.41 4.91 -2.31
CA ALA A 145 -0.21 5.23 -3.07
C ALA A 145 -0.27 4.73 -4.52
N MET A 146 -0.82 3.54 -4.77
CA MET A 146 -1.03 3.07 -6.15
C MET A 146 -2.07 3.91 -6.91
N ALA A 147 -3.09 4.41 -6.22
CA ALA A 147 -4.18 5.16 -6.83
C ALA A 147 -3.72 6.52 -7.38
N ARG A 148 -2.90 7.23 -6.59
CA ARG A 148 -2.58 8.65 -6.83
C ARG A 148 -1.10 9.03 -6.65
N GLY A 149 -0.25 8.08 -6.30
CA GLY A 149 1.14 8.34 -5.88
C GLY A 149 1.25 8.76 -4.41
N THR A 150 2.46 9.15 -4.00
CA THR A 150 2.78 9.51 -2.60
C THR A 150 2.80 11.00 -2.33
N LYS A 151 2.59 11.85 -3.35
CA LYS A 151 2.54 13.31 -3.19
C LYS A 151 1.32 13.69 -2.34
N ASN A 152 1.51 14.52 -1.31
CA ASN A 152 0.43 14.94 -0.39
C ASN A 152 -0.29 13.76 0.31
N LEU A 153 0.41 12.64 0.48
CA LEU A 153 -0.05 11.50 1.26
C LEU A 153 0.62 11.58 2.63
N TYR A 154 -0.18 11.59 3.70
CA TYR A 154 0.32 11.70 5.06
C TYR A 154 -0.14 10.50 5.87
N ARG A 155 0.74 9.99 6.73
CA ARG A 155 0.46 8.86 7.61
C ARG A 155 0.33 9.32 9.06
N ILE A 156 -0.68 8.83 9.77
CA ILE A 156 -0.83 8.99 11.22
C ILE A 156 -0.22 7.76 11.91
N GLY A 157 0.97 7.93 12.51
CA GLY A 157 1.63 6.92 13.34
C GLY A 157 2.02 5.62 12.60
N GLY A 158 2.37 4.59 13.38
CA GLY A 158 2.72 3.24 12.92
C GLY A 158 4.22 3.01 12.66
N SER A 159 4.61 1.76 12.39
CA SER A 159 6.04 1.39 12.28
C SER A 159 6.60 1.69 10.89
N THR A 160 7.85 2.14 10.82
CA THR A 160 8.60 2.28 9.55
C THR A 160 8.81 0.94 8.85
N ALA A 161 8.79 -0.18 9.60
CA ALA A 161 8.87 -1.52 9.05
C ALA A 161 7.67 -1.87 8.14
N ASP A 162 6.52 -1.25 8.37
CA ASP A 162 5.28 -1.50 7.61
C ASP A 162 5.32 -0.86 6.21
N LEU A 163 6.22 0.11 5.97
CA LEU A 163 6.37 0.78 4.68
C LEU A 163 6.97 -0.12 3.58
N ALA A 164 7.28 -1.38 3.90
CA ALA A 164 7.75 -2.37 2.93
C ALA A 164 6.76 -2.59 1.78
N ILE A 165 5.46 -2.42 2.03
CA ILE A 165 4.43 -2.53 0.98
C ILE A 165 4.61 -1.43 -0.07
N LEU A 166 4.91 -0.19 0.34
CA LEU A 166 5.17 0.90 -0.62
C LEU A 166 6.36 0.59 -1.52
N GLY A 167 7.45 0.11 -0.94
CA GLY A 167 8.62 -0.32 -1.70
C GLY A 167 8.27 -1.45 -2.68
N ALA A 168 7.52 -2.45 -2.22
CA ALA A 168 7.08 -3.56 -3.05
C ALA A 168 6.20 -3.11 -4.23
N LEU A 169 5.43 -2.04 -4.06
CA LEU A 169 4.58 -1.43 -5.08
C LEU A 169 5.32 -0.37 -5.93
N GLY A 170 6.63 -0.19 -5.73
CA GLY A 170 7.45 0.74 -6.52
C GLY A 170 7.40 2.20 -6.06
N HIS A 171 6.88 2.46 -4.86
CA HIS A 171 6.82 3.81 -4.28
C HIS A 171 7.96 4.06 -3.28
N PRO A 172 8.33 5.34 -3.03
CA PRO A 172 9.29 5.68 -1.99
C PRO A 172 8.82 5.16 -0.62
N MET A 173 9.72 4.50 0.11
CA MET A 173 9.46 4.04 1.49
C MET A 173 9.60 5.18 2.52
N LYS A 174 9.24 6.40 2.12
CA LYS A 174 9.25 7.61 2.96
C LYS A 174 7.96 8.36 2.67
N ILE A 175 7.19 8.59 3.72
CA ILE A 175 5.92 9.32 3.69
C ILE A 175 5.94 10.30 4.85
N GLU A 176 5.34 11.46 4.64
CA GLU A 176 5.26 12.51 5.65
C GLU A 176 4.33 12.07 6.79
N GLU A 177 4.77 12.31 8.03
CA GLU A 177 3.95 12.01 9.20
C GLU A 177 3.00 13.17 9.46
N TYR A 178 1.73 12.85 9.64
CA TYR A 178 0.74 13.79 10.11
C TYR A 178 0.74 13.82 11.63
N SER A 179 1.32 14.87 12.21
CA SER A 179 1.25 15.10 13.65
C SER A 179 -0.13 15.64 14.01
N ILE A 180 -0.91 14.85 14.74
CA ILE A 180 -2.16 15.33 15.35
C ILE A 180 -1.77 16.35 16.42
N PRO A 181 -2.25 17.60 16.37
CA PRO A 181 -2.08 18.52 17.47
C PRO A 181 -2.75 17.89 18.71
N VAL A 182 -1.95 17.52 19.70
CA VAL A 182 -2.46 16.96 20.95
C VAL A 182 -3.25 18.07 21.64
N TYR A 183 -4.57 17.97 21.61
CA TYR A 183 -5.39 18.75 22.51
C TYR A 183 -5.12 18.20 23.90
N GLY A 184 -4.42 18.99 24.72
CA GLY A 184 -4.25 18.68 26.13
C GLY A 184 -5.64 18.49 26.73
N THR A 185 -5.96 17.27 27.13
CA THR A 185 -6.91 17.08 28.21
C THR A 185 -6.29 17.78 29.41
N GLU A 186 -6.86 18.91 29.81
CA GLU A 186 -6.58 19.47 31.13
C GLU A 186 -6.72 18.33 32.15
N GLY A 187 -5.61 17.94 32.79
CA GLY A 187 -5.66 17.10 33.99
C GLY A 187 -5.02 15.70 33.96
N VAL A 188 -4.19 15.33 32.99
CA VAL A 188 -3.32 14.13 33.16
C VAL A 188 -1.88 14.58 33.35
N LYS A 189 -1.43 14.55 34.62
CA LYS A 189 -0.02 14.70 35.00
C LYS A 189 0.81 13.80 34.08
N CYS A 190 1.70 14.41 33.31
CA CYS A 190 2.75 13.71 32.61
C CYS A 190 3.54 12.91 33.66
N ALA A 191 3.35 11.60 33.66
CA ALA A 191 4.31 10.72 34.30
C ALA A 191 5.59 10.81 33.47
N GLU A 192 6.59 11.48 34.03
CA GLU A 192 7.99 11.25 33.68
C GLU A 192 8.22 9.74 33.58
N ASN A 193 8.72 9.28 32.43
CA ASN A 193 9.67 8.16 32.34
C ASN A 193 10.15 8.02 30.88
N VAL A 194 11.03 8.94 30.47
CA VAL A 194 12.11 8.61 29.53
C VAL A 194 13.37 9.30 30.06
N ARG A 195 14.16 8.57 30.83
CA ARG A 195 15.56 8.89 31.04
C ARG A 195 16.40 8.18 29.98
N ASP A 196 17.30 8.97 29.40
CA ASP A 196 18.58 8.62 28.80
C ASP A 196 18.52 7.82 27.47
N THR A 197 18.98 8.35 26.34
CA THR A 197 20.33 8.89 26.12
C THR A 197 20.41 9.64 24.77
N GLY A 198 21.29 10.64 24.70
CA GLY A 198 21.89 11.09 23.42
C GLY A 198 21.54 12.52 23.02
N GLY A 199 22.23 13.49 23.64
CA GLY A 199 22.08 14.91 23.35
C GLY A 199 22.53 15.31 21.94
N VAL A 200 21.73 16.18 21.32
CA VAL A 200 22.18 17.11 20.29
C VAL A 200 21.51 18.45 20.61
N LYS A 201 22.34 19.48 20.72
CA LYS A 201 21.97 20.87 21.01
C LYS A 201 20.95 21.40 20.01
N CYS A 202 19.90 22.04 20.53
CA CYS A 202 19.07 22.96 19.76
C CYS A 202 19.83 24.28 19.62
N ASP A 203 20.11 24.70 18.39
CA ASP A 203 20.41 26.09 18.09
C ASP A 203 19.12 26.77 17.64
N GLU A 204 18.68 27.75 18.44
CA GLU A 204 17.70 28.75 18.06
C GLU A 204 18.27 29.61 16.93
N VAL A 205 17.57 29.71 15.81
CA VAL A 205 17.74 30.86 14.92
C VAL A 205 16.39 31.45 14.58
N ALA A 206 16.21 32.66 15.10
CA ALA A 206 15.09 33.54 14.88
C ALA A 206 15.04 34.07 13.43
N MET A 207 13.86 34.58 13.11
CA MET A 207 13.39 35.16 11.84
C MET A 207 14.36 36.13 11.15
N HIS A 208 14.34 36.14 9.82
CA HIS A 208 14.32 37.39 9.05
C HIS A 208 13.57 37.23 7.72
N ASN A 209 12.45 37.94 7.61
CA ASN A 209 11.86 38.37 6.36
C ASN A 209 12.62 39.61 5.87
N THR A 210 12.99 39.66 4.59
CA THR A 210 12.87 40.88 3.75
C THR A 210 12.92 40.52 2.27
N PRO A 211 12.17 41.22 1.40
CA PRO A 211 12.04 40.93 -0.03
C PRO A 211 13.07 41.71 -0.87
N SER A 212 13.41 41.20 -2.05
CA SER A 212 14.03 42.03 -3.10
C SER A 212 13.55 41.62 -4.49
N THR A 213 13.13 42.64 -5.21
CA THR A 213 12.47 42.72 -6.50
C THR A 213 13.47 42.93 -7.66
N CYS A 214 13.08 42.43 -8.84
CA CYS A 214 13.27 42.99 -10.19
C CYS A 214 14.56 42.74 -11.03
N ASP A 215 14.26 42.52 -12.33
CA ASP A 215 14.97 42.84 -13.58
C ASP A 215 15.99 41.82 -14.15
N VAL A 216 15.74 41.10 -15.26
CA VAL A 216 15.48 41.42 -16.70
C VAL A 216 16.75 41.24 -17.58
N CYS A 217 16.67 40.19 -18.43
CA CYS A 217 17.14 40.01 -19.83
C CYS A 217 18.63 39.82 -20.24
N ASP A 218 18.77 38.78 -21.07
CA ASP A 218 19.43 38.70 -22.40
C ASP A 218 20.82 38.06 -22.63
N SER A 219 20.74 36.83 -23.19
CA SER A 219 21.23 36.41 -24.53
C SER A 219 22.66 35.88 -24.78
N SER A 220 22.68 34.72 -25.47
CA SER A 220 23.70 34.13 -26.38
C SER A 220 25.05 33.68 -25.78
N GLY A 221 25.67 32.54 -26.12
CA GLY A 221 25.43 31.46 -27.08
C GLY A 221 26.62 30.48 -27.06
N THR A 222 26.54 29.43 -27.89
CA THR A 222 27.56 28.42 -28.29
C THR A 222 27.88 27.22 -27.37
N CYS A 223 27.47 26.03 -27.85
CA CYS A 223 28.03 24.71 -27.53
C CYS A 223 29.34 24.47 -28.33
N PRO A 224 30.17 23.48 -27.94
CA PRO A 224 30.03 22.18 -28.60
C PRO A 224 30.25 20.92 -27.73
N ASP A 225 29.54 19.88 -28.15
CA ASP A 225 29.91 18.47 -28.32
C ASP A 225 30.27 17.51 -27.17
N SER A 226 29.40 16.48 -27.14
CA SER A 226 29.71 15.04 -27.12
C SER A 226 29.83 14.34 -25.77
N THR A 227 28.71 13.76 -25.32
CA THR A 227 28.77 12.53 -24.53
C THR A 227 27.49 11.70 -24.73
N VAL A 228 27.66 10.67 -25.56
CA VAL A 228 26.97 9.36 -25.61
C VAL A 228 25.67 9.23 -24.81
N CYS A 229 24.53 9.33 -25.51
CA CYS A 229 23.22 8.95 -25.00
C CYS A 229 23.11 7.43 -24.85
N SER A 230 22.99 6.94 -23.62
CA SER A 230 22.44 5.61 -23.34
C SER A 230 20.93 5.64 -23.57
N VAL A 231 20.46 4.90 -24.58
CA VAL A 231 19.04 4.72 -24.90
C VAL A 231 18.40 3.83 -23.83
N THR A 232 17.80 4.43 -22.81
CA THR A 232 16.72 3.78 -22.04
C THR A 232 15.41 3.96 -22.81
N LEU A 233 14.89 2.86 -23.36
CA LEU A 233 13.57 2.79 -23.97
C LEU A 233 12.48 3.02 -22.90
N SER A 234 12.14 4.27 -22.65
CA SER A 234 10.83 4.66 -22.10
C SER A 234 9.93 5.04 -23.27
N VAL A 235 9.27 4.04 -23.87
CA VAL A 235 8.19 4.28 -24.84
C VAL A 235 6.88 4.37 -24.06
N CYS A 236 6.58 5.57 -23.57
CA CYS A 236 5.20 5.98 -23.36
C CYS A 236 4.70 6.59 -24.68
N PRO A 237 3.55 6.17 -25.23
CA PRO A 237 2.98 6.88 -26.37
C PRO A 237 2.50 8.25 -25.88
N ASN A 238 3.21 9.29 -26.30
CA ASN A 238 2.81 10.68 -26.12
C ASN A 238 1.57 10.95 -26.97
N GLY A 239 0.44 11.11 -26.30
CA GLY A 239 -0.81 11.63 -26.86
C GLY A 239 -1.91 11.60 -25.81
N ALA A 240 -2.14 12.74 -25.15
CA ALA A 240 -3.20 13.02 -24.16
C ALA A 240 -2.92 12.70 -22.67
N MET A 241 -1.77 13.08 -22.12
CA MET A 241 -1.56 13.10 -20.66
C MET A 241 -1.18 14.50 -20.12
N GLY A 242 -1.86 15.53 -20.62
CA GLY A 242 -1.88 16.86 -20.00
C GLY A 242 -3.06 16.98 -19.04
N CYS A 243 -2.81 17.44 -17.81
CA CYS A 243 -3.79 17.89 -16.81
C CYS A 243 -4.64 16.85 -16.05
N ALA A 244 -4.02 15.85 -15.41
CA ALA A 244 -4.66 15.16 -14.28
C ALA A 244 -4.45 15.90 -12.93
N GLU A 245 -3.34 16.64 -12.76
CA GLU A 245 -3.04 17.32 -11.50
C GLU A 245 -3.97 18.52 -11.21
N SER A 246 -4.53 19.19 -12.22
CA SER A 246 -5.45 20.32 -12.04
C SER A 246 -6.88 19.93 -11.67
N ARG A 247 -7.18 18.63 -11.60
CA ARG A 247 -8.51 18.10 -11.28
C ARG A 247 -8.64 17.57 -9.86
N GLN A 248 -7.53 17.41 -9.14
CA GLN A 248 -7.58 16.89 -7.78
C GLN A 248 -8.11 17.95 -6.81
N LYS A 249 -9.15 17.61 -6.06
CA LYS A 249 -9.78 18.50 -5.08
C LYS A 249 -10.08 17.74 -3.78
N GLY A 250 -10.21 18.47 -2.68
CA GLY A 250 -10.66 17.92 -1.41
C GLY A 250 -9.58 17.19 -0.61
N VAL A 251 -10.00 16.75 0.57
CA VAL A 251 -9.22 16.00 1.55
C VAL A 251 -9.96 14.71 1.84
N LEU A 252 -9.22 13.60 1.91
CA LEU A 252 -9.73 12.31 2.34
C LEU A 252 -9.02 11.87 3.63
N LEU A 253 -9.78 11.58 4.68
CA LEU A 253 -9.30 10.90 5.87
C LEU A 253 -9.63 9.40 5.80
N VAL A 254 -8.60 8.55 5.76
CA VAL A 254 -8.76 7.09 5.77
C VAL A 254 -8.37 6.55 7.15
N LEU A 255 -9.30 5.88 7.82
CA LEU A 255 -9.07 5.25 9.12
C LEU A 255 -9.27 3.74 9.00
N ALA A 256 -8.24 2.98 9.32
CA ALA A 256 -8.25 1.53 9.32
C ALA A 256 -7.51 1.01 10.55
N GLN A 257 -8.23 1.02 11.67
CA GLN A 257 -7.77 0.59 12.98
C GLN A 257 -8.35 -0.78 13.32
N LYS A 258 -7.61 -1.54 14.13
CA LYS A 258 -8.08 -2.84 14.65
C LYS A 258 -8.96 -2.70 15.87
N GLU A 259 -8.83 -1.57 16.56
CA GLU A 259 -9.59 -1.23 17.76
C GLU A 259 -10.89 -0.53 17.38
N LYS A 260 -11.83 -0.51 18.33
CA LYS A 260 -13.12 0.17 18.15
C LYS A 260 -12.90 1.68 18.04
N TYR A 261 -13.66 2.31 17.14
CA TYR A 261 -13.61 3.76 16.97
C TYR A 261 -14.42 4.49 18.05
N ILE A 262 -13.84 5.57 18.57
CA ILE A 262 -14.50 6.53 19.44
C ILE A 262 -14.89 7.74 18.58
N ALA A 263 -16.16 8.12 18.59
CA ALA A 263 -16.68 9.16 17.70
C ALA A 263 -16.01 10.52 17.96
N GLU A 264 -15.75 10.86 19.21
CA GLU A 264 -15.07 12.08 19.63
C GLU A 264 -13.65 12.18 19.04
N GLU A 265 -12.92 11.04 19.00
CA GLU A 265 -11.59 11.00 18.40
C GLU A 265 -11.65 11.21 16.89
N VAL A 266 -12.60 10.57 16.20
CA VAL A 266 -12.78 10.75 14.75
C VAL A 266 -13.14 12.21 14.42
N VAL A 267 -14.04 12.82 15.19
CA VAL A 267 -14.40 14.24 15.05
C VAL A 267 -13.19 15.13 15.32
N SER A 268 -12.42 14.86 16.38
CA SER A 268 -11.21 15.62 16.70
C SER A 268 -10.19 15.55 15.58
N LEU A 269 -9.99 14.37 14.99
CA LEU A 269 -9.11 14.18 13.84
C LEU A 269 -9.58 15.01 12.64
N LEU A 270 -10.85 14.93 12.30
CA LEU A 270 -11.44 15.68 11.18
C LEU A 270 -11.30 17.20 11.38
N LYS A 271 -11.53 17.70 12.60
CA LYS A 271 -11.35 19.12 12.95
C LYS A 271 -9.91 19.57 12.92
N SER A 272 -8.96 18.69 13.28
CA SER A 272 -7.53 19.01 13.30
C SER A 272 -6.94 19.30 11.92
N ILE A 273 -7.62 18.89 10.85
CA ILE A 273 -7.14 19.05 9.47
C ILE A 273 -6.97 20.55 9.16
N PRO A 274 -5.75 20.99 8.75
CA PRO A 274 -5.46 22.39 8.53
C PRO A 274 -6.37 23.02 7.46
N PRO A 275 -6.81 24.28 7.64
CA PRO A 275 -7.67 24.97 6.67
C PRO A 275 -7.08 25.04 5.26
N HIS A 276 -5.76 25.14 5.11
CA HIS A 276 -5.09 25.20 3.79
C HIS A 276 -5.14 23.86 3.01
N MET A 277 -5.42 22.75 3.70
CA MET A 277 -5.64 21.46 3.05
C MET A 277 -7.09 21.33 2.58
N LYS A 278 -8.03 21.93 3.32
CA LYS A 278 -9.46 21.87 3.03
C LYS A 278 -9.79 22.60 1.71
N PRO A 279 -10.79 22.11 0.95
CA PRO A 279 -11.33 22.87 -0.18
C PRO A 279 -12.00 24.16 0.33
N GLU A 280 -12.27 25.12 -0.56
CA GLU A 280 -12.98 26.38 -0.24
C GLU A 280 -14.33 26.15 0.45
N SER A 281 -14.96 25.02 0.16
CA SER A 281 -16.22 24.56 0.74
C SER A 281 -16.08 23.88 2.12
N ALA A 282 -14.89 23.90 2.72
CA ALA A 282 -14.57 23.46 4.09
C ALA A 282 -15.02 22.02 4.46
N TYR A 283 -15.28 21.15 3.49
CA TYR A 283 -15.65 19.76 3.75
C TYR A 283 -14.45 18.82 3.73
N VAL A 284 -14.55 17.71 4.46
CA VAL A 284 -13.58 16.62 4.46
C VAL A 284 -14.31 15.31 4.24
N ASP A 285 -13.94 14.57 3.20
CA ASP A 285 -14.45 13.23 2.99
C ASP A 285 -13.69 12.25 3.89
N PHE A 286 -14.38 11.22 4.36
CA PHE A 286 -13.75 10.21 5.19
C PHE A 286 -14.22 8.80 4.84
N LEU A 287 -13.34 7.84 5.12
CA LEU A 287 -13.57 6.42 4.96
C LEU A 287 -13.00 5.70 6.18
N VAL A 288 -13.85 4.96 6.87
CA VAL A 288 -13.50 4.16 8.04
C VAL A 288 -13.71 2.69 7.73
N TYR A 289 -12.64 1.91 7.81
CA TYR A 289 -12.67 0.46 7.66
C TYR A 289 -12.64 -0.23 9.02
N HIS A 290 -13.43 -1.30 9.17
CA HIS A 290 -13.31 -2.23 10.29
C HIS A 290 -13.72 -3.66 9.90
N PRO A 291 -13.06 -4.72 10.40
CA PRO A 291 -13.44 -6.10 10.10
C PRO A 291 -14.79 -6.53 10.72
N VAL A 292 -15.25 -5.82 11.75
CA VAL A 292 -16.46 -6.11 12.55
C VAL A 292 -17.45 -4.96 12.43
N LYS A 293 -18.71 -5.27 12.07
CA LYS A 293 -19.77 -4.26 11.82
C LYS A 293 -20.10 -3.45 13.06
N GLU A 294 -20.20 -4.13 14.20
CA GLU A 294 -20.61 -3.57 15.47
C GLU A 294 -19.67 -2.45 15.94
N ALA A 295 -18.40 -2.50 15.54
CA ALA A 295 -17.44 -1.44 15.85
C ALA A 295 -17.70 -0.15 15.06
N LEU A 296 -18.38 -0.22 13.91
CA LEU A 296 -18.78 0.94 13.12
C LEU A 296 -20.20 1.42 13.40
N LEU A 297 -21.08 0.55 13.92
CA LEU A 297 -22.48 0.90 14.16
C LEU A 297 -22.62 2.02 15.20
N ASP A 298 -21.85 1.96 16.28
CA ASP A 298 -21.89 3.02 17.30
C ASP A 298 -21.39 4.35 16.75
N LEU A 299 -20.31 4.32 15.95
CA LEU A 299 -19.79 5.50 15.25
C LEU A 299 -20.83 6.07 14.28
N PHE A 300 -21.44 5.22 13.45
CA PHE A 300 -22.47 5.59 12.48
C PHE A 300 -23.67 6.24 13.17
N ASN A 301 -24.19 5.64 14.24
CA ASN A 301 -25.34 6.16 14.98
C ASN A 301 -25.03 7.52 15.61
N THR A 302 -23.85 7.69 16.21
CA THR A 302 -23.41 8.98 16.75
C THR A 302 -23.31 10.03 15.65
N MET A 303 -22.68 9.71 14.52
CA MET A 303 -22.56 10.62 13.37
C MET A 303 -23.91 11.01 12.78
N MET A 304 -24.88 10.08 12.71
CA MET A 304 -26.23 10.35 12.19
C MET A 304 -26.98 11.42 13.00
N THR A 305 -26.69 11.56 14.29
CA THR A 305 -27.30 12.60 15.15
C THR A 305 -26.61 13.96 15.04
N ASN A 306 -25.41 14.01 14.48
CA ASN A 306 -24.60 15.21 14.39
C ASN A 306 -24.72 15.86 13.00
N LYS A 307 -25.20 17.10 12.96
CA LYS A 307 -25.43 17.88 11.72
C LYS A 307 -24.15 18.19 10.93
N SER A 308 -22.98 18.03 11.54
CA SER A 308 -21.69 18.16 10.85
C SER A 308 -21.39 16.98 9.93
N PHE A 309 -22.17 15.90 9.95
CA PHE A 309 -21.98 14.75 9.07
C PHE A 309 -23.10 14.64 8.06
N CYS A 310 -22.75 14.36 6.81
CA CYS A 310 -23.71 14.08 5.75
C CYS A 310 -23.21 12.95 4.85
N LEU A 311 -24.11 12.44 4.00
CA LEU A 311 -23.82 11.37 3.04
C LEU A 311 -23.21 10.11 3.68
N LEU A 312 -23.62 9.80 4.91
CA LEU A 312 -23.16 8.62 5.63
C LEU A 312 -23.66 7.35 4.95
N ASP A 313 -22.74 6.43 4.67
CA ASP A 313 -23.05 5.14 4.05
C ASP A 313 -22.19 4.03 4.64
N LEU A 314 -22.84 3.00 5.18
CA LEU A 314 -22.19 1.82 5.78
C LEU A 314 -22.41 0.61 4.87
N ARG A 315 -21.33 0.12 4.27
CA ARG A 315 -21.34 -0.93 3.26
C ARG A 315 -20.58 -2.18 3.70
N GLU A 316 -21.01 -3.29 3.12
CA GLU A 316 -20.29 -4.56 3.13
C GLU A 316 -20.18 -5.06 1.68
N HIS A 317 -18.99 -5.52 1.30
CA HIS A 317 -18.72 -6.03 -0.03
C HIS A 317 -18.59 -7.54 -0.04
N PHE A 318 -19.34 -8.21 -0.92
CA PHE A 318 -19.27 -9.66 -1.10
C PHE A 318 -18.60 -10.02 -2.41
N TYR A 319 -17.62 -10.91 -2.33
CA TYR A 319 -16.97 -11.50 -3.49
C TYR A 319 -17.12 -13.02 -3.51
N ARG A 320 -17.47 -13.55 -4.68
CA ARG A 320 -17.62 -14.99 -4.88
C ARG A 320 -16.84 -15.46 -6.09
N GLU A 321 -15.80 -16.24 -5.83
CA GLU A 321 -14.95 -16.82 -6.87
C GLU A 321 -15.62 -18.06 -7.49
N TYR A 322 -15.60 -18.14 -8.82
CA TYR A 322 -16.12 -19.27 -9.57
C TYR A 322 -14.99 -20.16 -10.09
N GLN A 323 -15.21 -21.47 -10.05
CA GLN A 323 -14.39 -22.41 -10.77
C GLN A 323 -14.61 -22.23 -12.28
N GLY A 324 -13.56 -21.86 -13.01
CA GLY A 324 -13.61 -21.60 -14.46
C GLY A 324 -13.38 -22.83 -15.35
N THR A 325 -13.34 -24.05 -14.80
CA THR A 325 -13.10 -25.26 -15.60
C THR A 325 -14.34 -25.59 -16.43
N LEU A 326 -14.18 -25.72 -17.76
CA LEU A 326 -15.26 -26.12 -18.67
C LEU A 326 -15.91 -27.43 -18.21
N GLY A 327 -17.25 -27.48 -18.22
CA GLY A 327 -18.03 -28.64 -17.75
C GLY A 327 -18.13 -28.79 -16.23
N ALA A 328 -17.47 -27.92 -15.45
CA ALA A 328 -17.51 -27.92 -13.98
C ALA A 328 -17.51 -26.49 -13.43
N ILE A 329 -18.33 -25.62 -14.01
CA ILE A 329 -18.48 -24.22 -13.60
C ILE A 329 -19.43 -24.17 -12.41
N HIS A 330 -18.90 -23.85 -11.24
CA HIS A 330 -19.67 -23.62 -10.03
C HIS A 330 -18.93 -22.65 -9.11
N PRO A 331 -19.60 -21.98 -8.17
CA PRO A 331 -18.91 -21.21 -7.15
C PRO A 331 -17.98 -22.08 -6.33
N THR A 332 -16.86 -21.51 -5.87
CA THR A 332 -15.96 -22.20 -4.94
C THR A 332 -16.73 -22.54 -3.66
N MET A 333 -16.75 -23.82 -3.29
CA MET A 333 -17.67 -24.34 -2.25
C MET A 333 -17.33 -23.84 -0.84
N SER A 334 -16.08 -23.46 -0.59
CA SER A 334 -15.66 -22.85 0.66
C SER A 334 -14.64 -21.76 0.39
N LYS A 335 -14.90 -20.57 0.92
CA LYS A 335 -13.96 -19.45 0.98
C LYS A 335 -14.19 -18.73 2.29
N LEU A 336 -13.11 -18.32 2.95
CA LEU A 336 -13.20 -17.50 4.15
C LEU A 336 -13.79 -16.13 3.76
N GLY A 337 -14.86 -15.73 4.45
CA GLY A 337 -15.43 -14.39 4.32
C GLY A 337 -14.57 -13.40 5.09
N HIS A 338 -13.89 -12.52 4.37
CA HIS A 338 -13.11 -11.43 4.97
C HIS A 338 -13.48 -10.08 4.35
N SER A 339 -14.76 -9.88 4.03
CA SER A 339 -15.31 -8.66 3.40
C SER A 339 -14.93 -7.40 4.17
N GLY A 340 -15.12 -7.43 5.49
CA GLY A 340 -15.02 -6.24 6.33
C GLY A 340 -16.13 -5.24 6.01
N PHE A 341 -16.18 -4.16 6.78
CA PHE A 341 -17.19 -3.12 6.68
C PHE A 341 -16.51 -1.78 6.44
N VAL A 342 -17.14 -0.96 5.60
CA VAL A 342 -16.65 0.36 5.25
C VAL A 342 -17.75 1.38 5.53
N LEU A 343 -17.43 2.36 6.37
CA LEU A 343 -18.25 3.54 6.61
C LEU A 343 -17.64 4.72 5.86
N THR A 344 -18.42 5.32 4.96
CA THR A 344 -18.04 6.54 4.23
C THR A 344 -18.94 7.70 4.63
N GLY A 345 -18.46 8.93 4.43
CA GLY A 345 -19.26 10.13 4.57
C GLY A 345 -18.46 11.40 4.36
N THR A 346 -19.15 12.53 4.53
CA THR A 346 -18.55 13.86 4.43
C THR A 346 -18.76 14.60 5.74
N PHE A 347 -17.69 15.19 6.25
CA PHE A 347 -17.68 16.08 7.41
C PHE A 347 -17.71 17.55 6.95
N LEU A 348 -18.66 18.30 7.49
CA LEU A 348 -18.87 19.74 7.27
C LEU A 348 -18.34 20.49 8.50
N ASP A 349 -17.25 21.23 8.29
CA ASP A 349 -16.66 22.09 9.31
C ASP A 349 -17.46 23.41 9.40
N ASN A 350 -18.65 23.32 9.99
CA ASN A 350 -19.59 24.43 10.18
C ASN A 350 -19.29 25.26 11.43
#